data_AF-A0A970K9N0-F1
#
_entry.id   AF-A0A970K9N0-F1
#
_cell.length_a   1.000
_cell.length_b   1.000
_cell.length_c   1.000
_cell.angle_alpha   90.00
_cell.angle_beta   90.00
_cell.angle_gamma   90.00
#
_symmetry.space_group_name_H-M   'P 1'
#
loop_
_entity.id
_entity.type
_entity.pdbx_description
1 polymer ?
#
loop_
_entity_poly.entity_id
_entity_poly.type
_entity_poly.pdbx_seq_one_letter_code
_entity_poly.pdbx_strand_id
1 'polypeptide(L)'
;MKAYLNGQEMKFQEGGYQYVFVKPYKKYIEDTVKRPNGKMFLQMYDNGVQIRTLITDKEINTIINRNVAVDEVNKKIYILEPDTQYIREEDGTIRILD
;
A
#
# COMPACT_ATOMS: atom_id res chain seq x y z
N MET A 1 6.14 -7.45 15.64
CA MET A 1 4.98 -6.91 14.91
C MET A 1 5.17 -7.22 13.44
N LYS A 2 4.28 -8.01 12.84
CA LYS A 2 4.33 -8.35 11.41
C LYS A 2 3.58 -7.33 10.56
N ALA A 3 3.94 -7.17 9.29
CA ALA A 3 3.24 -6.28 8.37
C ALA A 3 2.72 -7.07 7.17
N TYR A 4 1.48 -6.83 6.77
CA TYR A 4 0.84 -7.44 5.62
C TYR A 4 0.28 -6.38 4.68
N LEU A 5 0.45 -6.58 3.39
CA LEU A 5 -0.13 -5.76 2.32
C LEU A 5 -0.90 -6.66 1.37
N ASN A 6 -2.21 -6.44 1.22
CA ASN A 6 -3.09 -7.27 0.38
C ASN A 6 -2.94 -8.78 0.65
N GLY A 7 -2.70 -9.16 1.91
CA GLY A 7 -2.50 -10.55 2.33
C GLY A 7 -1.08 -11.10 2.18
N GLN A 8 -0.15 -10.36 1.58
CA GLN A 8 1.26 -10.73 1.48
C GLN A 8 2.07 -10.19 2.67
N GLU A 9 2.88 -11.03 3.31
CA GLU A 9 3.81 -10.60 4.37
C GLU A 9 4.90 -9.69 3.78
N MET A 10 5.08 -8.52 4.40
CA MET A 10 6.03 -7.50 3.98
C MET A 10 7.29 -7.58 4.84
N LYS A 11 8.45 -7.36 4.21
CA LYS A 11 9.70 -7.17 4.95
C LYS A 11 9.66 -5.82 5.65
N PHE A 12 10.12 -5.79 6.89
CA PHE A 12 10.34 -4.55 7.60
C PHE A 12 11.45 -3.75 6.90
N GLN A 13 11.18 -2.47 6.63
CA GLN A 13 12.14 -1.52 6.08
C GLN A 13 12.13 -0.28 6.96
N GLU A 14 13.30 0.15 7.43
CA GLU A 14 13.43 1.39 8.19
C GLU A 14 12.98 2.59 7.33
N GLY A 15 12.12 3.44 7.89
CA GLY A 15 11.45 4.53 7.16
C GLY A 15 10.16 4.13 6.44
N GLY A 16 9.82 2.84 6.39
CA GLY A 16 8.61 2.34 5.74
C GLY A 16 8.65 2.40 4.22
N TYR A 17 7.48 2.23 3.60
CA TYR A 17 7.29 2.32 2.15
C TYR A 17 6.46 3.56 1.79
N GLN A 18 6.76 4.16 0.64
CA GLN A 18 6.00 5.24 0.05
C GLN A 18 4.95 4.70 -0.93
N TYR A 19 3.70 5.11 -0.78
CA TYR A 19 2.68 4.86 -1.80
C TYR A 19 2.88 5.76 -3.02
N VAL A 20 2.94 5.16 -4.20
CA VAL A 20 3.03 5.86 -5.50
C VAL A 20 1.77 5.53 -6.29
N PHE A 21 1.00 6.55 -6.64
CA PHE A 21 -0.27 6.39 -7.35
C PHE A 21 -0.03 6.56 -8.85
N VAL A 22 -0.27 5.51 -9.63
CA VAL A 22 -0.14 5.58 -11.10
C VAL A 22 -1.15 6.57 -11.68
N LYS A 23 -2.41 6.48 -11.23
CA LYS A 23 -3.41 7.50 -11.50
C LYS A 23 -3.38 8.57 -10.40
N PRO A 24 -3.11 9.85 -10.72
CA PRO A 24 -3.03 10.90 -9.72
C PRO A 24 -4.38 11.12 -9.04
N TYR A 25 -4.34 11.52 -7.76
CA TYR A 25 -5.47 12.01 -6.99
C TYR A 25 -5.24 13.48 -6.63
N LYS A 26 -6.30 14.23 -6.32
CA LYS A 26 -6.19 15.63 -5.86
C LYS A 26 -6.59 15.78 -4.40
N LYS A 27 -7.56 14.97 -3.97
CA LYS A 27 -8.12 15.00 -2.63
C LYS A 27 -8.16 13.60 -2.06
N TYR A 28 -8.05 13.54 -0.74
CA TYR A 28 -8.35 12.35 0.03
C TYR A 28 -8.97 12.75 1.36
N ILE A 29 -9.67 11.81 1.96
CA ILE A 29 -10.15 11.90 3.33
C ILE A 29 -9.50 10.77 4.14
N GLU A 30 -9.24 11.05 5.40
CA GLU A 30 -8.70 10.09 6.36
C GLU A 30 -9.63 10.02 7.57
N ASP A 31 -9.82 8.82 8.08
CA ASP A 31 -10.54 8.55 9.32
C ASP A 31 -9.81 7.49 10.16
N THR A 32 -9.97 7.57 11.47
CA THR A 32 -9.40 6.62 12.43
C THR A 32 -10.50 6.08 13.33
N VAL A 33 -10.74 4.78 13.24
CA VAL A 33 -11.73 4.05 14.02
C VAL A 33 -11.03 3.18 15.07
N LYS A 34 -11.34 3.41 16.34
CA LYS A 34 -10.90 2.50 17.42
C LYS A 34 -11.63 1.16 17.30
N ARG A 35 -10.89 0.06 17.43
CA ARG A 35 -11.42 -1.31 17.47
C ARG A 35 -11.05 -1.96 18.80
N PRO A 36 -11.78 -3.00 19.26
CA PRO A 36 -11.44 -3.69 20.51
C PRO A 36 -9.99 -4.18 20.55
N ASN A 37 -9.45 -4.62 19.41
CA ASN A 37 -8.12 -5.22 19.30
C ASN A 37 -7.09 -4.29 18.63
N GLY A 38 -7.37 -2.99 18.49
CA GLY A 38 -6.45 -2.08 17.81
C GLY A 38 -7.06 -0.80 17.26
N LYS A 39 -6.42 -0.25 16.21
CA LYS A 39 -6.86 0.97 15.52
C LYS A 39 -6.95 0.70 14.02
N MET A 40 -8.04 1.12 13.40
CA MET A 40 -8.23 1.03 11.96
C MET A 40 -8.12 2.43 11.35
N PHE A 41 -7.23 2.59 10.40
CA PHE A 41 -7.06 3.79 9.59
C PHE A 41 -7.72 3.55 8.24
N LEU A 42 -8.53 4.50 7.80
CA LEU A 42 -9.26 4.47 6.55
C LEU A 42 -8.84 5.69 5.73
N GLN A 43 -8.36 5.47 4.52
CA GLN A 43 -8.04 6.54 3.58
C GLN A 43 -8.82 6.31 2.29
N MET A 44 -9.53 7.33 1.83
CA MET A 44 -10.34 7.30 0.61
C MET A 44 -9.93 8.44 -0.30
N TYR A 45 -9.52 8.09 -1.51
CA TYR A 45 -8.97 9.03 -2.51
C TYR A 45 -9.98 9.28 -3.62
N ASP A 46 -9.96 10.49 -4.20
CA ASP A 46 -10.90 10.89 -5.26
C ASP A 46 -10.68 10.17 -6.60
N ASN A 47 -9.55 9.51 -6.79
CA ASN A 47 -9.29 8.60 -7.91
C ASN A 47 -9.89 7.19 -7.71
N GLY A 48 -10.61 6.95 -6.60
CA GLY A 48 -11.28 5.69 -6.28
C GLY A 48 -10.40 4.67 -5.54
N VAL A 49 -9.17 5.02 -5.19
CA VAL A 49 -8.32 4.20 -4.31
C VAL A 49 -8.84 4.28 -2.88
N GLN A 50 -8.82 3.15 -2.19
CA GLN A 50 -9.11 3.04 -0.77
C GLN A 50 -8.01 2.21 -0.10
N ILE A 51 -7.43 2.75 0.96
CA ILE A 51 -6.42 2.09 1.78
C ILE A 51 -7.00 1.92 3.18
N ARG A 52 -6.95 0.69 3.70
CA ARG A 52 -7.46 0.34 5.03
C ARG A 52 -6.36 -0.36 5.78
N THR A 53 -5.92 0.22 6.89
CA THR A 53 -4.86 -0.34 7.71
C THR A 53 -5.37 -0.63 9.10
N LEU A 54 -5.36 -1.90 9.50
CA LEU A 54 -5.63 -2.32 10.87
C LEU A 54 -4.29 -2.52 11.60
N ILE A 55 -4.08 -1.77 12.67
CA ILE A 55 -2.93 -1.91 13.55
C ILE A 55 -3.38 -2.57 14.85
N THR A 56 -2.77 -3.70 15.19
CA THR A 56 -2.95 -4.44 16.44
C THR A 56 -1.60 -4.58 17.16
N ASP A 57 -1.59 -5.14 18.35
CA ASP A 57 -0.35 -5.40 19.09
C ASP A 57 0.55 -6.47 18.41
N LYS A 58 -0.03 -7.30 17.55
CA LYS A 58 0.66 -8.44 16.90
C LYS A 58 1.09 -8.10 15.47
N GLU A 59 0.22 -7.42 14.73
CA GLU A 59 0.39 -7.18 13.31
C GLU A 59 -0.24 -5.87 12.83
N ILE A 60 0.27 -5.40 11.69
CA ILE A 60 -0.26 -4.35 10.85
C ILE A 60 -0.77 -5.03 9.57
N ASN A 61 -2.04 -4.84 9.25
CA ASN A 61 -2.65 -5.42 8.06
C ASN A 61 -3.24 -4.30 7.19
N THR A 62 -2.68 -4.11 6.00
CA THR A 62 -3.12 -3.10 5.04
C THR A 62 -3.78 -3.77 3.83
N ILE A 63 -4.99 -3.30 3.49
CA ILE A 63 -5.72 -3.69 2.30
C ILE A 63 -5.94 -2.46 1.42
N ILE A 64 -5.51 -2.55 0.16
CA ILE A 64 -5.72 -1.57 -0.90
C ILE A 64 -6.67 -2.17 -1.93
N ASN A 65 -7.70 -1.45 -2.34
CA ASN A 65 -8.67 -1.90 -3.34
C ASN A 65 -8.13 -1.86 -4.79
N ARG A 66 -6.85 -2.11 -4.98
CA ARG A 66 -6.11 -2.12 -6.23
C ARG A 66 -5.01 -3.17 -6.18
N ASN A 67 -4.56 -3.60 -7.36
CA ASN A 67 -3.30 -4.32 -7.47
C ASN A 67 -2.15 -3.38 -7.08
N VAL A 68 -1.09 -3.98 -6.54
CA VAL A 68 0.10 -3.25 -6.12
C VAL A 68 1.36 -3.94 -6.61
N ALA A 69 2.37 -3.14 -6.95
CA ALA A 69 3.72 -3.64 -7.17
C ALA A 69 4.65 -3.09 -6.08
N VAL A 70 5.43 -3.97 -5.45
CA VAL A 70 6.32 -3.62 -4.34
C VAL A 70 7.76 -3.59 -4.84
N ASP A 71 8.34 -2.40 -4.79
CA ASP A 71 9.76 -2.14 -4.99
C ASP A 71 10.44 -2.07 -3.62
N GLU A 72 11.09 -3.17 -3.23
CA GLU A 72 11.76 -3.27 -1.94
C GLU A 72 13.03 -2.42 -1.88
N VAL A 73 13.68 -2.18 -3.02
CA VAL A 73 14.95 -1.46 -3.12
C VAL A 73 14.72 0.04 -2.94
N ASN A 74 13.74 0.59 -3.67
CA ASN A 74 13.39 2.00 -3.60
C ASN A 74 12.34 2.32 -2.53
N LYS A 75 11.88 1.30 -1.79
CA LYS A 75 10.83 1.41 -0.74
C LYS A 75 9.54 2.04 -1.28
N LYS A 76 9.10 1.60 -2.46
CA LYS A 76 7.87 2.10 -3.11
C LYS A 76 6.83 1.00 -3.24
N ILE A 77 5.58 1.37 -3.02
CA ILE A 77 4.40 0.54 -3.33
C ILE A 77 3.63 1.29 -4.40
N TYR A 78 3.69 0.80 -5.63
CA TYR A 78 2.94 1.35 -6.75
C TYR A 78 1.50 0.83 -6.69
N ILE A 79 0.54 1.75 -6.65
CA ILE A 79 -0.90 1.47 -6.71
C ILE A 79 -1.32 1.55 -8.17
N LEU A 80 -1.63 0.39 -8.74
CA LEU A 80 -1.78 0.17 -10.18
C LEU A 80 -3.22 0.42 -10.64
N GLU A 81 -3.37 0.92 -11.87
CA GLU A 81 -4.65 0.84 -12.59
C GLU A 81 -4.81 -0.55 -13.22
N PRO A 82 -6.03 -0.96 -13.63
CA PRO A 82 -6.29 -2.33 -14.11
C PRO A 82 -5.45 -2.76 -15.33
N ASP A 83 -5.06 -1.80 -16.16
CA ASP A 83 -4.28 -1.97 -17.39
C ASP A 83 -2.79 -1.65 -17.21
N THR A 84 -2.36 -1.20 -16.03
CA THR A 84 -0.95 -0.90 -15.77
C THR A 84 -0.11 -2.17 -15.84
N GLN A 85 0.86 -2.18 -16.74
CA GLN A 85 1.88 -3.23 -16.81
C GLN A 85 3.15 -2.77 -16.09
N TYR A 86 3.91 -3.72 -15.57
CA TYR A 86 5.21 -3.44 -14.95
C TYR A 86 6.15 -4.62 -15.10
N ILE A 87 7.45 -4.34 -15.02
CA ILE A 87 8.52 -5.32 -14.99
C ILE A 87 9.14 -5.29 -13.59
N ARG A 88 9.38 -6.49 -13.04
CA ARG A 88 10.25 -6.66 -11.88
C ARG A 88 11.65 -7.01 -12.39
N GLU A 89 12.58 -6.08 -12.19
CA GLU A 89 13.96 -6.25 -12.61
C GLU A 89 14.68 -7.25 -11.68
N GLU A 90 15.83 -7.79 -12.10
CA GLU A 90 16.58 -8.81 -11.33
C GLU A 90 17.03 -8.31 -9.95
N ASP A 91 17.27 -7.00 -9.81
CA ASP A 91 17.65 -6.36 -8.55
C ASP A 91 16.48 -6.16 -7.58
N GLY A 92 15.24 -6.46 -8.01
CA GLY A 92 14.03 -6.31 -7.22
C GLY A 92 13.36 -4.94 -7.33
N THR A 93 13.90 -4.02 -8.14
CA THR A 93 13.23 -2.77 -8.49
C THR A 93 12.01 -3.01 -9.40
N ILE A 94 11.10 -2.03 -9.42
CA ILE A 94 9.91 -2.08 -10.28
C ILE A 94 9.96 -0.94 -11.29
N ARG A 95 9.78 -1.29 -12.57
CA ARG A 95 9.59 -0.34 -13.66
C ARG A 95 8.18 -0.45 -14.22
N ILE A 96 7.43 0.65 -14.16
CA ILE A 96 6.11 0.74 -14.80
C ILE A 96 6.30 0.86 -16.31
N LEU A 97 5.49 0.16 -17.08
CA LEU A 97 5.43 0.26 -18.53
C LEU A 97 4.28 1.19 -18.91
N ASP A 98 4.58 2.16 -19.77
CA ASP A 98 3.59 3.08 -20.35
C ASP A 98 2.80 2.42 -21.50
#